data_AF-A0A7Z9WY58-F1
#
_entry.id   AF-A0A7Z9WY58-F1
#
_cell.length_a   1.000
_cell.length_b   1.000
_cell.length_c   1.000
_cell.angle_alpha   90.00
_cell.angle_beta   90.00
_cell.angle_gamma   90.00
#
_symmetry.space_group_name_H-M   'P 1'
#
loop_
_entity.id
_entity.type
_entity.pdbx_description
1 polymer ?
#
loop_
_entity_poly.entity_id
_entity_poly.type
_entity_poly.pdbx_seq_one_letter_code
_entity_poly.pdbx_strand_id
1 'polypeptide(L)' 'MTGKTKENILVVGATGFLGPALVEELTRAEFQVVCGVRNLEKAVIQLPFPDIRLLKVNLNTDLSPEL' A
#
# COMPACT_ATOMS: atom_id res chain seq x y z
N MET A 1 27.16 -7.94 -6.89
CA MET A 1 26.18 -7.61 -5.82
C MET A 1 24.84 -8.19 -6.25
N THR A 2 24.43 -9.30 -5.66
CA THR A 2 23.12 -9.93 -5.94
C THR A 2 22.05 -9.09 -5.24
N GLY A 3 21.35 -8.23 -5.99
CA GLY A 3 20.25 -7.44 -5.43
C GLY A 3 19.16 -8.36 -4.93
N LYS A 4 18.93 -8.41 -3.61
CA LYS A 4 17.68 -8.94 -3.06
C LYS A 4 16.56 -8.10 -3.67
N THR A 5 15.70 -8.69 -4.49
CA THR A 5 14.44 -8.07 -4.89
C THR A 5 13.70 -7.73 -3.60
N LYS A 6 13.52 -6.42 -3.32
CA LYS A 6 12.72 -5.97 -2.19
C LYS A 6 11.34 -6.60 -2.33
N GLU A 7 10.89 -7.30 -1.30
CA GLU A 7 9.57 -7.92 -1.30
C GLU A 7 8.51 -6.82 -1.40
N ASN A 8 7.52 -7.04 -2.27
CA ASN A 8 6.40 -6.12 -2.45
C ASN A 8 5.33 -6.44 -1.42
N ILE A 9 4.99 -5.47 -0.57
CA ILE A 9 3.92 -5.60 0.42
C ILE A 9 2.72 -4.79 -0.05
N LEU A 10 1.59 -5.46 -0.25
CA LEU A 10 0.31 -4.80 -0.49
C LEU A 10 -0.38 -4.48 0.83
N VAL A 11 -0.57 -3.20 1.13
CA VAL A 11 -1.33 -2.72 2.28
C VAL A 11 -2.71 -2.26 1.81
N VAL A 12 -3.75 -2.99 2.22
CA VAL A 12 -5.15 -2.58 2.06
C VAL A 12 -5.63 -1.89 3.33
N GLY A 13 -6.56 -0.93 3.20
CA GLY A 13 -6.93 -0.09 4.33
C GLY A 13 -5.83 0.91 4.74
N ALA A 14 -4.88 1.19 3.84
CA ALA A 14 -3.75 2.09 4.05
C ALA A 14 -4.15 3.51 4.49
N THR A 15 -5.36 3.96 4.15
CA THR A 15 -5.91 5.26 4.57
C THR A 15 -6.77 5.22 5.84
N GLY A 16 -6.90 4.05 6.48
CA GLY A 16 -7.61 3.88 7.74
C GLY A 16 -6.80 4.32 8.96
N PHE A 17 -7.34 4.15 10.16
CA PHE A 17 -6.72 4.64 11.41
C PHE A 17 -5.27 4.16 11.62
N LEU A 18 -4.99 2.88 11.39
CA LEU A 18 -3.65 2.29 11.55
C LEU A 18 -2.81 2.29 10.26
N GLY A 19 -3.43 2.58 9.12
CA GLY A 19 -2.83 2.41 7.80
C GLY A 19 -1.57 3.23 7.59
N PRO A 20 -1.59 4.56 7.83
CA PRO A 20 -0.41 5.40 7.63
C PRO A 20 0.79 4.99 8.49
N ALA A 21 0.55 4.63 9.76
CA ALA A 21 1.62 4.17 10.65
C ALA A 21 2.25 2.85 10.17
N LEU A 22 1.43 1.90 9.70
CA LEU A 22 1.94 0.65 9.13
C LEU A 22 2.75 0.90 7.85
N VAL A 23 2.26 1.77 6.97
CA VAL A 23 2.97 2.14 5.72
C VAL A 23 4.32 2.78 6.03
N GLU A 24 4.38 3.67 7.04
CA GLU A 24 5.62 4.30 7.47
C GLU A 24 6.63 3.25 7.98
N GLU A 25 6.22 2.37 8.89
CA GLU A 25 7.10 1.34 9.46
C GLU A 25 7.63 0.38 8.40
N LEU A 26 6.79 -0.05 7.46
CA LEU A 26 7.21 -0.92 6.35
C LEU A 26 8.20 -0.22 5.41
N THR A 27 7.98 1.07 5.14
CA THR A 27 8.89 1.86 4.32
C THR A 27 10.24 2.05 5.02
N ARG A 28 10.24 2.32 6.35
CA ARG A 28 11.45 2.40 7.19
C ARG A 28 12.23 1.09 7.25
N ALA A 29 11.53 -0.04 7.22
CA ALA A 29 12.13 -1.37 7.11
C ALA A 29 12.56 -1.73 5.67
N GLU A 30 12.58 -0.74 4.76
CA GLU A 30 13.06 -0.84 3.38
C GLU A 30 12.23 -1.73 2.44
N PHE A 31 11.00 -2.11 2.81
CA PHE A 31 10.10 -2.83 1.93
C PHE A 31 9.59 -1.96 0.78
N GLN A 32 9.22 -2.58 -0.34
CA GLN A 32 8.48 -1.89 -1.41
C GLN A 32 6.99 -1.93 -1.09
N VAL A 33 6.44 -0.82 -0.63
CA VAL A 33 5.04 -0.75 -0.20
C VAL A 33 4.13 -0.33 -1.36
N VAL A 34 3.07 -1.11 -1.58
CA VAL A 34 1.96 -0.79 -2.49
C VAL A 34 0.70 -0.56 -1.65
N CYS A 35 0.11 0.61 -1.73
CA CYS A 35 -1.11 0.95 -1.00
C CYS A 35 -2.33 0.75 -1.90
N GLY A 36 -3.14 -0.25 -1.59
CA GLY A 36 -4.43 -0.51 -2.24
C GLY A 36 -5.50 0.42 -1.69
N VAL A 37 -6.01 1.34 -2.53
CA VAL A 37 -6.95 2.40 -2.10
C VAL A 37 -8.12 2.54 -3.07
N ARG A 38 -9.29 2.93 -2.55
CA ARG A 38 -10.49 3.14 -3.39
C ARG A 38 -10.46 4.48 -4.15
N ASN A 39 -9.86 5.51 -3.56
CA ASN A 39 -9.77 6.85 -4.10
C ASN A 39 -8.31 7.32 -4.06
N LEU A 40 -7.70 7.49 -5.24
CA LEU A 40 -6.29 7.88 -5.38
C LEU A 40 -6.04 9.31 -4.91
N GLU A 41 -6.93 10.26 -5.24
CA GLU A 41 -6.78 11.68 -4.90
C GLU A 41 -6.71 11.90 -3.39
N LYS A 42 -7.62 11.26 -2.63
CA LYS A 42 -7.60 11.31 -1.17
C LYS A 42 -6.36 10.62 -0.59
N ALA A 43 -5.91 9.53 -1.21
CA ALA A 43 -4.77 8.77 -0.74
C ALA A 43 -3.46 9.57 -0.85
N VAL A 44 -3.25 10.33 -1.92
CA VAL A 44 -2.05 11.18 -2.09
C VAL A 44 -1.90 12.19 -0.94
N ILE A 45 -3.00 12.74 -0.44
CA ILE A 45 -2.99 13.69 0.67
C ILE A 45 -2.74 12.98 2.01
N GLN A 46 -3.29 11.79 2.21
CA GLN A 46 -3.25 11.06 3.48
C GLN A 46 -1.99 10.20 3.66
N LEU A 47 -1.30 9.86 2.56
CA LEU A 47 -0.12 9.02 2.53
C LEU A 47 1.05 9.77 1.85
N PRO A 48 1.58 10.85 2.45
CA PRO A 48 2.65 11.66 1.87
C PRO A 48 4.03 11.00 2.05
N PHE A 49 4.14 9.70 1.75
CA PHE A 49 5.37 8.93 1.86
C PHE A 49 6.04 8.84 0.48
N PRO A 50 7.34 9.17 0.35
CA PRO A 50 7.99 9.32 -0.96
C PRO A 50 8.16 8.00 -1.73
N ASP A 51 8.26 6.87 -1.02
CA ASP A 51 8.64 5.58 -1.61
C ASP A 51 7.49 4.56 -1.65
N ILE A 52 6.25 5.04 -1.72
CA ILE A 52 5.08 4.17 -1.86
C ILE A 52 4.53 4.20 -3.29
N ARG A 53 3.92 3.09 -3.71
CA ARG A 53 3.10 3.03 -4.93
C ARG A 53 1.63 3.01 -4.54
N LEU A 54 0.80 3.76 -5.25
CA LEU A 54 -0.65 3.70 -5.08
C LEU A 54 -1.26 2.80 -6.16
N LEU A 55 -2.14 1.89 -5.74
CA LEU A 55 -2.92 1.04 -6.62
C LEU A 55 -4.39 1.28 -6.32
N LYS A 56 -5.18 1.65 -7.34
CA LYS A 56 -6.63 1.76 -7.18
C LYS A 56 -7.20 0.35 -7.05
N VAL A 57 -7.79 0.05 -5.90
CA VAL A 57 -8.41 -1.26 -5.60
C VAL A 57 -9.71 -1.06 -4.83
N ASN A 58 -10.74 -1.77 -5.27
CA ASN A 58 -11.96 -2.04 -4.52
C ASN A 58 -12.05 -3.55 -4.26
N LEU A 59 -11.71 -3.98 -3.05
CA LEU A 59 -11.64 -5.40 -2.70
C LEU A 59 -12.97 -6.14 -2.92
N ASN A 60 -14.11 -5.44 -2.83
CA ASN A 60 -15.42 -6.06 -3.03
C ASN A 60 -15.70 -6.42 -4.50
N THR A 61 -15.01 -5.79 -5.45
CA THR A 61 -15.20 -6.03 -6.89
C THR A 61 -13.99 -6.67 -7.54
N ASP A 62 -12.79 -6.32 -7.07
CA ASP A 62 -11.53 -6.71 -7.68
C ASP A 62 -11.01 -8.04 -7.13
N LEU A 63 -11.45 -8.41 -5.93
CA LEU A 63 -11.27 -9.74 -5.36
C LEU A 63 -12.65 -10.40 -5.31
N SER A 64 -12.97 -11.15 -6.36
CA SER A 64 -14.08 -12.10 -6.33
C SER A 64 -13.49 -13.45 -5.94
N PRO A 65 -13.45 -13.83 -4.65
CA PRO A 65 -13.18 -15.21 -4.32
C PRO A 65 -14.31 -16.04 -4.93
N GLU A 66 -14.00 -16.85 -5.93
CA GLU A 66 -14.87 -17.97 -6.29
C GLU A 66 -14.90 -18.88 -5.05
N LEU A 67 -15.99 -18.80 -4.30
CA LEU A 67 -16.32 -19.74 -3.22
C LEU A 67 -17.26 -20.82 -3.77
#